data_AF-A0A7S1YH02-F1
#
_entry.id   AF-A0A7S1YH02-F1
#
_cell.length_a   1.000
_cell.length_b   1.000
_cell.length_c   1.000
_cell.angle_alpha   90.00
_cell.angle_beta   90.00
_cell.angle_gamma   90.00
#
_symmetry.space_group_name_H-M   'P 1'
#
loop_
_entity.id
_entity.type
_entity.pdbx_description
1 polymer ?
#
loop_
_entity_poly.entity_id
_entity_poly.type
_entity_poly.pdbx_seq_one_letter_code
_entity_poly.pdbx_strand_id
1 'polypeptide(L)'
;MRSFRPFLIRWISTILALSCPTYAFHHGSVASGISTFHTTTCEMQPQSLGCSDGSERQASRRDFFAKVVLAGVAGLSVQAAPASADGRFPDLATVMGIPTKRKIVGLAQKIQKITVAMDELQRDLMQERWDLVETYPEQLRSFVPVLTTYTDSAYPSDEPTDKGLRVALRYEVGRFFASLERLRQATSRKALDQAYVAYSDMALHFDRYLRVGGLYSYYDDSISNEKYFAGISEDALVYSDPRKDPAEVRDLVILTKGPDKGKTGIVIAVYPDGSKNCVVKLDRFKGMREIRVVPVAWAGKRLGEQDPDDVFLIPRKSE
;
A
#
# COMPACT_ATOMS: atom_id res chain seq x y z
N MET A 1 16.09 3.98 -39.35
CA MET A 1 15.49 4.02 -37.99
C MET A 1 13.97 4.12 -38.14
N ARG A 2 13.17 3.45 -37.29
CA ARG A 2 11.70 3.60 -37.29
C ARG A 2 11.26 4.10 -35.91
N SER A 3 10.44 5.14 -35.86
CA SER A 3 9.92 5.74 -34.62
C SER A 3 8.91 4.81 -33.95
N PHE A 4 9.01 4.69 -32.62
CA PHE A 4 8.07 3.93 -31.80
C PHE A 4 7.36 4.88 -30.83
N ARG A 5 6.07 4.63 -30.55
CA ARG A 5 5.15 5.47 -29.72
C ARG A 5 4.64 6.72 -30.47
N PRO A 6 3.43 7.27 -30.16
CA PRO A 6 2.66 7.12 -28.92
C PRO A 6 1.34 6.32 -29.03
N PHE A 7 1.31 5.16 -28.37
CA PHE A 7 0.05 4.44 -28.05
C PHE A 7 -0.42 4.66 -26.60
N LEU A 8 0.47 5.12 -25.71
CA LEU A 8 0.24 5.13 -24.26
C LEU A 8 -0.72 6.23 -23.77
N ILE A 9 -0.78 7.37 -24.47
CA ILE A 9 -1.57 8.54 -24.06
C ILE A 9 -3.08 8.28 -24.25
N ARG A 10 -3.46 7.58 -25.33
CA ARG A 10 -4.87 7.41 -25.73
C ARG A 10 -5.66 6.43 -24.85
N TRP A 11 -5.00 5.69 -23.95
CA TRP A 11 -5.64 4.70 -23.07
C TRP A 11 -6.08 5.27 -21.72
N ILE A 12 -5.38 6.29 -21.20
CA ILE A 12 -5.68 6.88 -19.87
C ILE A 12 -7.01 7.64 -19.92
N SER A 13 -7.32 8.32 -21.03
CA SER A 13 -8.58 9.06 -21.21
C SER A 13 -9.83 8.17 -21.19
N THR A 14 -9.74 6.91 -21.64
CA THR A 14 -10.90 6.02 -21.79
C THR A 14 -11.39 5.47 -20.44
N ILE A 15 -10.49 5.25 -19.48
CA ILE A 15 -10.85 4.68 -18.16
C ILE A 15 -11.51 5.73 -17.25
N LEU A 16 -11.13 7.00 -17.38
CA LEU A 16 -11.72 8.11 -16.60
C LEU A 16 -13.15 8.49 -17.02
N ALA A 17 -13.66 7.97 -18.14
CA ALA A 17 -14.97 8.35 -18.70
C ALA A 17 -16.16 7.54 -18.15
N LEU A 18 -15.93 6.49 -17.35
CA LEU A 18 -16.95 5.50 -16.94
C LEU A 18 -17.30 5.54 -15.44
N SER A 19 -16.98 6.62 -14.72
CA SER A 19 -17.24 6.74 -13.29
C SER A 19 -17.80 8.12 -12.87
N CYS A 20 -18.97 8.47 -13.40
CA CYS A 20 -19.80 9.58 -12.92
C CYS A 20 -21.24 9.10 -12.69
N PRO A 21 -21.67 8.83 -11.44
CA PRO A 21 -23.08 8.62 -11.14
C PRO A 21 -23.81 9.97 -11.17
N THR A 22 -24.79 10.12 -12.06
CA THR A 22 -25.65 11.31 -12.16
C THR A 22 -26.59 11.39 -10.95
N TYR A 23 -26.22 12.19 -9.94
CA TYR A 23 -27.11 12.55 -8.84
C TYR A 23 -28.23 13.48 -9.33
N ALA A 24 -29.46 12.97 -9.38
CA ALA A 24 -30.64 13.77 -9.65
C ALA A 24 -31.05 14.56 -8.39
N PHE A 25 -30.83 15.88 -8.41
CA PHE A 25 -31.29 16.76 -7.34
C PHE A 25 -32.80 17.00 -7.43
N HIS A 26 -33.57 16.48 -6.48
CA HIS A 26 -34.95 16.90 -6.28
C HIS A 26 -35.00 18.27 -5.59
N HIS A 27 -35.61 19.26 -6.23
CA HIS A 27 -35.85 20.57 -5.63
C HIS A 27 -36.95 20.48 -4.55
N GLY A 28 -36.54 20.45 -3.28
CA GLY A 28 -37.43 20.76 -2.15
C GLY A 28 -37.48 22.27 -1.93
N SER A 29 -38.67 22.87 -1.96
CA SER A 29 -38.86 24.28 -1.65
C SER A 29 -38.74 24.54 -0.15
N VAL A 30 -37.96 25.55 0.26
CA VAL A 30 -37.82 25.98 1.66
C VAL A 30 -38.06 27.49 1.73
N ALA A 31 -38.94 27.90 2.65
CA ALA A 31 -39.35 29.30 2.78
C ALA A 31 -38.24 30.19 3.36
N SER A 32 -38.11 31.41 2.84
CA SER A 32 -37.12 32.40 3.25
C SER A 32 -37.48 33.08 4.57
N GLY A 33 -36.87 32.63 5.67
CA GLY A 33 -36.87 33.35 6.95
C GLY A 33 -35.74 34.38 7.00
N ILE A 34 -36.06 35.67 6.99
CA ILE A 34 -35.06 36.75 7.13
C ILE A 34 -34.66 36.88 8.60
N SER A 35 -33.36 36.80 8.89
CA SER A 35 -32.82 37.14 10.21
C SER A 35 -31.51 37.91 10.05
N THR A 36 -31.52 39.19 10.39
CA THR A 36 -30.35 40.08 10.41
C THR A 36 -29.62 39.95 11.74
N PHE A 37 -28.33 39.64 11.71
CA PHE A 37 -27.45 39.76 12.88
C PHE A 37 -26.19 40.57 12.56
N HIS A 38 -25.68 41.25 13.59
CA HIS A 38 -24.77 42.37 13.45
C HIS A 38 -23.34 41.97 13.07
N THR A 39 -22.71 42.80 12.25
CA THR A 39 -21.27 42.80 12.02
C THR A 39 -20.55 43.43 13.21
N THR A 40 -19.70 42.65 13.90
CA THR A 40 -18.76 43.19 14.91
C THR A 40 -17.36 43.20 14.31
N THR A 41 -16.87 44.37 13.94
CA THR A 41 -15.50 44.57 13.45
C THR A 41 -14.52 44.64 14.62
N CYS A 42 -13.62 43.66 14.74
CA CYS A 42 -12.43 43.80 15.58
C CYS A 42 -11.28 44.35 14.71
N GLU A 43 -10.82 45.56 15.03
CA GLU A 43 -9.53 46.05 14.54
C GLU A 43 -8.38 45.25 15.16
N MET A 44 -7.35 44.97 14.38
CA MET A 44 -6.02 44.64 14.88
C MET A 44 -5.00 45.50 14.14
N GLN A 45 -4.32 46.37 14.87
CA GLN A 45 -3.20 47.15 14.34
C GLN A 45 -1.91 46.31 14.31
N PRO A 46 -0.98 46.61 13.39
CA PRO A 46 0.19 45.77 13.16
C PRO A 46 1.29 45.99 14.20
N GLN A 47 1.98 44.91 14.59
CA GLN A 47 3.35 44.99 15.10
C GLN A 47 4.34 44.68 13.96
N SER A 48 5.52 45.28 14.02
CA SER A 48 6.46 45.36 12.90
C SER A 48 7.89 45.02 13.31
N LEU A 49 8.74 44.83 12.29
CA LEU A 49 10.20 44.70 12.34
C LEU A 49 10.75 43.39 12.92
N GLY A 50 11.68 42.80 12.16
CA GLY A 50 12.30 41.49 12.46
C GLY A 50 13.15 40.97 11.31
N CYS A 51 13.96 41.84 10.68
CA CYS A 51 14.84 41.45 9.57
C CYS A 51 16.14 40.83 10.08
N SER A 52 16.54 39.70 9.50
CA SER A 52 17.92 39.19 9.56
C SER A 52 18.20 38.34 8.32
N ASP A 53 19.17 38.77 7.51
CA ASP A 53 19.60 38.05 6.32
C ASP A 53 20.32 36.72 6.66
N GLY A 54 20.21 35.75 5.75
CA GLY A 54 20.86 34.45 5.85
C GLY A 54 21.08 33.86 4.45
N SER A 55 22.13 34.32 3.77
CA SER A 55 22.39 34.00 2.37
C SER A 55 22.97 32.60 2.14
N GLU A 56 22.64 32.04 0.98
CA GLU A 56 23.43 31.06 0.22
C GLU A 56 24.00 29.81 0.94
N ARG A 57 23.49 28.64 0.52
CA ARG A 57 24.31 27.72 -0.30
C ARG A 57 23.43 26.72 -1.07
N GLN A 58 23.25 26.98 -2.37
CA GLN A 58 22.82 25.93 -3.29
C GLN A 58 24.00 24.98 -3.54
N ALA A 59 23.85 23.71 -3.17
CA ALA A 59 24.80 22.65 -3.51
C ALA A 59 24.13 21.66 -4.49
N SER A 60 24.81 21.33 -5.59
CA SER A 60 24.25 20.53 -6.68
C SER A 60 23.89 19.10 -6.25
N ARG A 61 22.60 18.75 -6.27
CA ARG A 61 22.13 17.35 -6.18
C ARG A 61 22.16 16.65 -7.55
N ARG A 62 23.34 16.62 -8.17
CA ARG A 62 23.67 15.70 -9.28
C ARG A 62 25.02 15.04 -8.97
N ASP A 63 25.11 13.76 -9.35
CA ASP A 63 26.22 12.81 -9.14
C ASP A 63 26.30 12.14 -7.76
N PHE A 64 25.62 10.99 -7.60
CA PHE A 64 26.07 9.91 -6.70
C PHE A 64 25.58 8.50 -7.11
N PHE A 65 25.58 8.19 -8.41
CA PHE A 65 25.18 6.87 -8.95
C PHE A 65 26.36 5.99 -9.39
N ALA A 66 27.42 5.89 -8.56
CA ALA A 66 28.57 5.01 -8.86
C ALA A 66 29.35 4.53 -7.61
N LYS A 67 29.07 3.30 -7.15
CA LYS A 67 30.06 2.23 -6.84
C LYS A 67 29.42 1.03 -6.10
N VAL A 68 29.82 -0.18 -6.50
CA VAL A 68 29.56 -1.49 -5.87
C VAL A 68 30.78 -2.37 -6.20
N VAL A 69 31.04 -3.46 -5.45
CA VAL A 69 32.13 -4.47 -5.63
C VAL A 69 33.49 -3.96 -5.11
N LEU A 70 34.35 -4.70 -4.37
CA LEU A 70 34.40 -6.08 -3.79
C LEU A 70 34.49 -5.95 -2.22
N ALA A 71 35.03 -6.77 -1.29
CA ALA A 71 35.65 -8.11 -1.19
C ALA A 71 35.64 -8.65 0.28
N GLY A 72 35.92 -9.95 0.49
CA GLY A 72 36.31 -10.56 1.79
C GLY A 72 35.16 -10.86 2.77
N VAL A 73 34.76 -12.08 3.15
CA VAL A 73 35.35 -13.46 3.23
C VAL A 73 36.15 -13.77 4.49
N ALA A 74 35.44 -14.08 5.59
CA ALA A 74 35.73 -15.08 6.64
C ALA A 74 34.62 -14.98 7.73
N GLY A 75 34.12 -16.01 8.39
CA GLY A 75 34.30 -17.46 8.19
C GLY A 75 34.30 -18.22 9.53
N LEU A 76 33.23 -18.97 9.85
CA LEU A 76 33.22 -19.99 10.90
C LEU A 76 31.99 -20.91 10.76
N SER A 77 32.10 -22.16 11.19
CA SER A 77 31.11 -23.22 10.98
C SER A 77 30.62 -23.82 12.29
N VAL A 78 29.30 -23.98 12.43
CA VAL A 78 28.68 -24.94 13.37
C VAL A 78 27.65 -25.75 12.58
N GLN A 79 27.65 -27.07 12.79
CA GLN A 79 26.93 -28.03 11.96
C GLN A 79 25.87 -28.74 12.81
N ALA A 80 24.59 -28.54 12.47
CA ALA A 80 23.46 -29.23 13.09
C ALA A 80 22.48 -29.67 12.00
N ALA A 81 22.14 -30.96 11.98
CA ALA A 81 21.31 -31.56 10.94
C ALA A 81 19.97 -32.07 11.52
N PRO A 82 18.82 -31.52 11.09
CA PRO A 82 17.53 -32.18 11.18
C PRO A 82 17.29 -33.07 9.94
N ALA A 83 16.47 -34.11 10.08
CA ALA A 83 16.27 -35.12 9.04
C ALA A 83 15.42 -34.61 7.85
N SER A 84 15.79 -35.02 6.63
CA SER A 84 15.05 -34.72 5.41
C SER A 84 13.72 -35.48 5.33
N ALA A 85 12.60 -34.79 5.54
CA ALA A 85 11.34 -35.17 4.93
C ALA A 85 11.29 -34.53 3.53
N ASP A 86 11.62 -35.29 2.47
CA ASP A 86 11.68 -34.78 1.08
C ASP A 86 10.27 -34.59 0.46
N GLY A 87 9.46 -33.75 1.10
CA GLY A 87 8.19 -33.23 0.59
C GLY A 87 8.39 -32.14 -0.47
N ARG A 88 9.28 -32.35 -1.45
CA ARG A 88 9.55 -31.39 -2.53
C ARG A 88 8.41 -31.38 -3.55
N PHE A 89 7.34 -30.68 -3.21
CA PHE A 89 6.39 -30.20 -4.21
C PHE A 89 7.14 -29.36 -5.27
N PRO A 90 6.84 -29.52 -6.57
CA PRO A 90 7.51 -28.76 -7.60
C PRO A 90 7.09 -27.30 -7.52
N ASP A 91 8.08 -26.40 -7.45
CA ASP A 91 7.90 -24.97 -7.66
C ASP A 91 7.07 -24.73 -8.95
N LEU A 92 5.96 -23.97 -8.86
CA LEU A 92 5.10 -23.71 -10.02
C LEU A 92 5.86 -23.02 -11.16
N ALA A 93 6.86 -22.19 -10.86
CA ALA A 93 7.74 -21.57 -11.87
C ALA A 93 8.71 -22.56 -12.55
N THR A 94 8.74 -23.81 -12.08
CA THR A 94 9.42 -24.95 -12.71
C THR A 94 8.44 -25.81 -13.52
N VAL A 95 7.21 -26.03 -13.04
CA VAL A 95 6.16 -26.74 -13.79
C VAL A 95 5.81 -26.03 -15.10
N MET A 96 5.80 -24.70 -15.12
CA MET A 96 5.41 -23.90 -16.30
C MET A 96 6.50 -23.68 -17.36
N GLY A 97 7.70 -24.28 -17.22
CA GLY A 97 8.69 -24.40 -18.32
C GLY A 97 9.28 -23.12 -18.93
N ILE A 98 9.05 -21.92 -18.38
CA ILE A 98 9.30 -20.63 -19.04
C ILE A 98 10.81 -20.35 -19.29
N PRO A 99 11.27 -20.16 -20.55
CA PRO A 99 12.68 -20.00 -20.90
C PRO A 99 13.18 -18.53 -20.97
N THR A 100 12.71 -17.64 -20.08
CA THR A 100 13.10 -16.21 -20.04
C THR A 100 13.67 -15.74 -18.69
N LYS A 101 13.90 -16.70 -17.76
CA LYS A 101 13.98 -16.49 -16.30
C LYS A 101 14.83 -15.31 -15.81
N ARG A 102 16.04 -15.08 -16.35
CA ARG A 102 16.96 -14.02 -15.86
C ARG A 102 16.38 -12.59 -15.91
N LYS A 103 15.59 -12.25 -16.94
CA LYS A 103 14.99 -10.90 -17.05
C LYS A 103 13.81 -10.72 -16.09
N ILE A 104 12.99 -11.76 -15.92
CA ILE A 104 11.82 -11.75 -15.04
C ILE A 104 12.27 -11.61 -13.57
N VAL A 105 13.29 -12.36 -13.14
CA VAL A 105 13.85 -12.25 -11.77
C VAL A 105 14.31 -10.81 -11.47
N GLY A 106 15.01 -10.16 -12.41
CA GLY A 106 15.44 -8.76 -12.25
C GLY A 106 14.31 -7.72 -12.26
N LEU A 107 13.13 -8.07 -12.79
CA LEU A 107 11.91 -7.25 -12.68
C LEU A 107 11.17 -7.50 -11.37
N ALA A 108 11.03 -8.77 -10.94
CA ALA A 108 10.47 -9.13 -9.64
C ALA A 108 11.22 -8.47 -8.48
N GLN A 109 12.56 -8.51 -8.50
CA GLN A 109 13.41 -7.82 -7.53
C GLN A 109 13.23 -6.29 -7.51
N LYS A 110 12.85 -5.66 -8.65
CA LYS A 110 12.51 -4.24 -8.68
C LYS A 110 11.11 -3.97 -8.13
N ILE A 111 10.15 -4.87 -8.36
CA ILE A 111 8.81 -4.77 -7.80
C ILE A 111 8.84 -4.92 -6.27
N GLN A 112 9.68 -5.79 -5.72
CA GLN A 112 9.85 -5.89 -4.27
C GLN A 112 10.45 -4.63 -3.61
N LYS A 113 11.06 -3.71 -4.37
CA LYS A 113 11.44 -2.37 -3.85
C LYS A 113 10.25 -1.43 -3.68
N ILE A 114 9.15 -1.67 -4.40
CA ILE A 114 7.89 -0.94 -4.18
C ILE A 114 7.34 -1.29 -2.80
N THR A 115 7.43 -2.55 -2.38
CA THR A 115 7.06 -2.98 -1.02
C THR A 115 7.78 -2.16 0.05
N VAL A 116 9.10 -1.97 -0.09
CA VAL A 116 9.90 -1.14 0.84
C VAL A 116 9.44 0.32 0.81
N ALA A 117 9.31 0.93 -0.37
CA ALA A 117 8.85 2.32 -0.49
C ALA A 117 7.41 2.53 0.03
N MET A 118 6.54 1.51 -0.06
CA MET A 118 5.18 1.51 0.49
C MET A 118 5.15 1.31 2.01
N ASP A 119 6.11 0.59 2.58
CA ASP A 119 6.30 0.46 4.02
C ASP A 119 6.88 1.77 4.61
N GLU A 120 7.89 2.36 3.96
CA GLU A 120 8.47 3.67 4.35
C GLU A 120 7.44 4.81 4.26
N LEU A 121 6.65 4.87 3.18
CA LEU A 121 5.53 5.81 3.03
C LEU A 121 4.48 5.66 4.15
N GLN A 122 4.15 4.43 4.56
CA GLN A 122 3.21 4.23 5.67
C GLN A 122 3.75 4.83 6.96
N ARG A 123 5.00 4.52 7.32
CA ARG A 123 5.66 5.05 8.52
C ARG A 123 5.63 6.58 8.52
N ASP A 124 6.01 7.19 7.40
CA ASP A 124 6.14 8.65 7.29
C ASP A 124 4.77 9.35 7.28
N LEU A 125 3.75 8.72 6.69
CA LEU A 125 2.35 9.19 6.73
C LEU A 125 1.69 8.98 8.11
N MET A 126 2.09 7.95 8.87
CA MET A 126 1.69 7.75 10.27
C MET A 126 2.42 8.67 11.25
N GLN A 127 3.51 9.30 10.81
CA GLN A 127 4.28 10.32 11.54
C GLN A 127 4.04 11.74 10.99
N GLU A 128 3.09 11.92 10.07
CA GLU A 128 2.69 13.20 9.45
C GLU A 128 3.87 14.00 8.86
N ARG A 129 4.88 13.27 8.36
CA ARG A 129 6.09 13.82 7.72
C ARG A 129 5.82 14.26 6.28
N TRP A 130 5.02 15.31 6.14
CA TRP A 130 4.65 15.91 4.84
C TRP A 130 5.86 16.22 3.96
N ASP A 131 6.99 16.60 4.56
CA ASP A 131 8.29 16.84 3.92
C ASP A 131 8.80 15.62 3.12
N LEU A 132 8.60 14.40 3.62
CA LEU A 132 8.94 13.17 2.90
C LEU A 132 7.77 12.68 2.04
N VAL A 133 6.57 12.68 2.63
CA VAL A 133 5.32 12.15 2.06
C VAL A 133 4.98 12.79 0.70
N GLU A 134 5.25 14.09 0.52
CA GLU A 134 5.04 14.79 -0.76
C GLU A 134 5.93 14.26 -1.90
N THR A 135 7.06 13.59 -1.62
CA THR A 135 7.98 13.07 -2.64
C THR A 135 7.65 11.67 -3.17
N TYR A 136 7.01 10.81 -2.35
CA TYR A 136 6.73 9.42 -2.72
C TYR A 136 5.84 9.25 -3.97
N PRO A 137 4.86 10.13 -4.28
CA PRO A 137 4.07 10.01 -5.51
C PRO A 137 4.90 9.94 -6.80
N GLU A 138 5.98 10.71 -6.89
CA GLU A 138 6.86 10.71 -8.08
C GLU A 138 7.75 9.46 -8.11
N GLN A 139 8.29 9.06 -6.95
CA GLN A 139 9.09 7.85 -6.80
C GLN A 139 8.30 6.59 -7.20
N LEU A 140 7.09 6.41 -6.63
CA LEU A 140 6.22 5.28 -6.92
C LEU A 140 5.73 5.28 -8.38
N ARG A 141 5.46 6.45 -8.96
CA ARG A 141 5.07 6.59 -10.37
C ARG A 141 6.16 6.09 -11.33
N SER A 142 7.43 6.17 -10.94
CA SER A 142 8.55 5.64 -11.74
C SER A 142 8.52 4.11 -11.94
N PHE A 143 7.79 3.36 -11.09
CA PHE A 143 7.67 1.90 -11.18
C PHE A 143 6.55 1.41 -12.12
N VAL A 144 5.63 2.26 -12.57
CA VAL A 144 4.54 1.86 -13.47
C VAL A 144 5.06 1.13 -14.73
N PRO A 145 6.12 1.60 -15.42
CA PRO A 145 6.72 0.86 -16.54
C PRO A 145 7.31 -0.50 -16.14
N VAL A 146 7.78 -0.66 -14.90
CA VAL A 146 8.33 -1.94 -14.39
C VAL A 146 7.21 -2.96 -14.22
N LEU A 147 6.09 -2.55 -13.63
CA LEU A 147 4.89 -3.38 -13.45
C LEU A 147 4.31 -3.82 -14.81
N THR A 148 4.15 -2.88 -15.75
CA THR A 148 3.68 -3.22 -17.11
C THR A 148 4.66 -4.17 -17.82
N THR A 149 5.97 -3.90 -17.77
CA THR A 149 6.98 -4.75 -18.43
C THR A 149 7.03 -6.15 -17.79
N TYR A 150 6.85 -6.27 -16.48
CA TYR A 150 6.74 -7.56 -15.80
C TYR A 150 5.51 -8.32 -16.29
N THR A 151 4.33 -7.69 -16.27
CA THR A 151 3.05 -8.29 -16.73
C THR A 151 3.18 -8.86 -18.14
N ASP A 152 3.78 -8.09 -19.06
CA ASP A 152 3.97 -8.48 -20.45
C ASP A 152 5.09 -9.52 -20.66
N SER A 153 6.02 -9.68 -19.70
CA SER A 153 7.13 -10.64 -19.77
C SER A 153 6.84 -11.97 -19.07
N ALA A 154 6.02 -11.95 -18.01
CA ALA A 154 5.65 -13.12 -17.21
C ALA A 154 4.60 -13.99 -17.92
N TYR A 155 3.68 -13.34 -18.64
CA TYR A 155 2.61 -13.97 -19.41
C TYR A 155 2.76 -13.55 -20.88
N PRO A 156 3.68 -14.14 -21.66
CA PRO A 156 3.99 -13.69 -23.01
C PRO A 156 3.10 -14.32 -24.10
N SER A 157 2.31 -15.36 -23.79
CA SER A 157 1.61 -16.14 -24.81
C SER A 157 0.27 -15.54 -25.23
N ASP A 158 -0.28 -16.01 -26.35
CA ASP A 158 -1.61 -15.64 -26.83
C ASP A 158 -2.73 -16.55 -26.28
N GLU A 159 -2.44 -17.42 -25.31
CA GLU A 159 -3.44 -18.28 -24.68
C GLU A 159 -4.52 -17.47 -23.92
N PRO A 160 -5.77 -17.95 -23.83
CA PRO A 160 -6.86 -17.26 -23.12
C PRO A 160 -6.53 -16.97 -21.66
N THR A 161 -5.85 -17.89 -20.97
CA THR A 161 -5.43 -17.75 -19.56
C THR A 161 -4.42 -16.61 -19.40
N ASP A 162 -3.37 -16.60 -20.20
CA ASP A 162 -2.33 -15.56 -20.22
C ASP A 162 -2.92 -14.18 -20.56
N LYS A 163 -3.86 -14.13 -21.52
CA LYS A 163 -4.63 -12.93 -21.85
C LYS A 163 -5.44 -12.43 -20.66
N GLY A 164 -6.14 -13.31 -19.96
CA GLY A 164 -6.90 -12.99 -18.74
C GLY A 164 -6.01 -12.42 -17.64
N LEU A 165 -4.87 -13.07 -17.37
CA LEU A 165 -3.90 -12.64 -16.36
C LEU A 165 -3.27 -11.29 -16.70
N ARG A 166 -2.90 -11.04 -17.97
CA ARG A 166 -2.45 -9.71 -18.42
C ARG A 166 -3.50 -8.63 -18.21
N VAL A 167 -4.79 -8.92 -18.44
CA VAL A 167 -5.88 -7.96 -18.23
C VAL A 167 -6.08 -7.68 -16.74
N ALA A 168 -6.12 -8.71 -15.89
CA ALA A 168 -6.25 -8.56 -14.44
C ALA A 168 -5.10 -7.75 -13.83
N LEU A 169 -3.85 -8.07 -14.18
CA LEU A 169 -2.67 -7.34 -13.68
C LEU A 169 -2.64 -5.89 -14.15
N ARG A 170 -2.97 -5.61 -15.41
CA ARG A 170 -3.08 -4.23 -15.92
C ARG A 170 -4.21 -3.44 -15.25
N TYR A 171 -5.32 -4.09 -14.88
CA TYR A 171 -6.39 -3.47 -14.11
C TYR A 171 -5.90 -3.07 -12.71
N GLU A 172 -5.25 -3.97 -11.97
CA GLU A 172 -4.69 -3.66 -10.64
C GLU A 172 -3.60 -2.56 -10.71
N VAL A 173 -2.74 -2.54 -11.74
CA VAL A 173 -1.79 -1.44 -11.98
C VAL A 173 -2.50 -0.10 -12.25
N GLY A 174 -3.58 -0.11 -13.04
CA GLY A 174 -4.38 1.09 -13.30
C GLY A 174 -5.05 1.63 -12.04
N ARG A 175 -5.57 0.73 -11.19
CA ARG A 175 -6.18 1.05 -9.90
C ARG A 175 -5.16 1.54 -8.85
N PHE A 176 -3.97 0.93 -8.79
CA PHE A 176 -2.83 1.42 -8.02
C PHE A 176 -2.49 2.87 -8.41
N PHE A 177 -2.33 3.13 -9.71
CA PHE A 177 -1.97 4.45 -10.22
C PHE A 177 -3.08 5.51 -10.01
N ALA A 178 -4.36 5.14 -10.14
CA ALA A 178 -5.48 6.02 -9.80
C ALA A 178 -5.56 6.34 -8.30
N SER A 179 -4.99 5.50 -7.45
CA SER A 179 -4.87 5.72 -6.00
C SER A 179 -3.66 6.60 -5.67
N LEU A 180 -2.55 6.42 -6.39
CA LEU A 180 -1.36 7.25 -6.32
C LEU A 180 -1.63 8.73 -6.67
N GLU A 181 -2.43 9.00 -7.70
CA GLU A 181 -2.82 10.38 -8.05
C GLU A 181 -3.81 11.00 -7.05
N ARG A 182 -4.64 10.19 -6.38
CA ARG A 182 -5.47 10.65 -5.24
C ARG A 182 -4.59 10.97 -4.02
N LEU A 183 -3.58 10.15 -3.73
CA LEU A 183 -2.61 10.41 -2.69
C LEU A 183 -1.89 11.75 -2.96
N ARG A 184 -1.37 11.96 -4.16
CA ARG A 184 -0.71 13.23 -4.55
C ARG A 184 -1.59 14.46 -4.33
N GLN A 185 -2.90 14.35 -4.58
CA GLN A 185 -3.86 15.43 -4.29
C GLN A 185 -4.09 15.61 -2.80
N ALA A 186 -4.24 14.53 -2.03
CA ALA A 186 -4.41 14.59 -0.58
C ALA A 186 -3.18 15.17 0.13
N THR A 187 -1.96 14.76 -0.25
CA THR A 187 -0.71 15.23 0.36
C THR A 187 -0.45 16.71 0.07
N SER A 188 -0.66 17.17 -1.17
CA SER A 188 -0.58 18.60 -1.53
C SER A 188 -1.59 19.50 -0.78
N ARG A 189 -2.64 18.92 -0.18
CA ARG A 189 -3.64 19.59 0.66
C ARG A 189 -3.44 19.31 2.16
N LYS A 190 -2.48 18.45 2.52
CA LYS A 190 -2.24 17.89 3.86
C LYS A 190 -3.50 17.27 4.50
N ALA A 191 -4.36 16.71 3.65
CA ALA A 191 -5.63 16.10 4.02
C ALA A 191 -5.41 14.64 4.47
N LEU A 192 -5.10 14.47 5.76
CA LEU A 192 -4.63 13.22 6.34
C LEU A 192 -5.55 12.01 6.07
N ASP A 193 -6.85 12.13 6.31
CA ASP A 193 -7.81 11.04 6.10
C ASP A 193 -7.88 10.61 4.61
N GLN A 194 -7.83 11.60 3.71
CA GLN A 194 -7.82 11.34 2.26
C GLN A 194 -6.52 10.67 1.83
N ALA A 195 -5.40 11.00 2.49
CA ALA A 195 -4.11 10.35 2.25
C ALA A 195 -4.09 8.91 2.78
N TYR A 196 -4.71 8.62 3.93
CA TYR A 196 -4.87 7.24 4.42
C TYR A 196 -5.73 6.39 3.48
N VAL A 197 -6.91 6.87 3.07
CA VAL A 197 -7.78 6.14 2.12
C VAL A 197 -7.08 5.93 0.75
N ALA A 198 -6.32 6.91 0.28
CA ALA A 198 -5.56 6.78 -0.96
C ALA A 198 -4.37 5.81 -0.83
N TYR A 199 -3.67 5.81 0.32
CA TYR A 199 -2.63 4.82 0.63
C TYR A 199 -3.20 3.41 0.74
N SER A 200 -4.35 3.24 1.41
CA SER A 200 -4.94 1.91 1.63
C SER A 200 -5.46 1.29 0.34
N ASP A 201 -6.10 2.07 -0.53
CA ASP A 201 -6.48 1.62 -1.87
C ASP A 201 -5.23 1.22 -2.69
N MET A 202 -4.17 2.03 -2.62
CA MET A 202 -2.91 1.74 -3.30
C MET A 202 -2.24 0.46 -2.79
N ALA A 203 -2.19 0.25 -1.47
CA ALA A 203 -1.68 -0.97 -0.85
C ALA A 203 -2.51 -2.20 -1.22
N LEU A 204 -3.84 -2.10 -1.18
CA LEU A 204 -4.77 -3.18 -1.54
C LEU A 204 -4.60 -3.62 -3.00
N HIS A 205 -4.51 -2.66 -3.92
CA HIS A 205 -4.29 -2.95 -5.33
C HIS A 205 -2.88 -3.48 -5.61
N PHE A 206 -1.88 -3.15 -4.77
CA PHE A 206 -0.54 -3.74 -4.84
C PHE A 206 -0.48 -5.18 -4.32
N ASP A 207 -1.09 -5.51 -3.17
CA ASP A 207 -1.23 -6.89 -2.66
C ASP A 207 -1.89 -7.82 -3.70
N ARG A 208 -2.99 -7.36 -4.31
CA ARG A 208 -3.67 -8.08 -5.39
C ARG A 208 -2.76 -8.31 -6.60
N TYR A 209 -2.01 -7.30 -7.02
CA TYR A 209 -1.03 -7.45 -8.10
C TYR A 209 0.08 -8.46 -7.74
N LEU A 210 0.61 -8.42 -6.50
CA LEU A 210 1.61 -9.37 -6.03
C LEU A 210 1.09 -10.81 -6.00
N ARG A 211 -0.17 -11.00 -5.54
CA ARG A 211 -0.84 -12.30 -5.49
C ARG A 211 -1.09 -12.86 -6.90
N VAL A 212 -1.76 -12.12 -7.77
CA VAL A 212 -2.10 -12.54 -9.14
C VAL A 212 -0.83 -12.72 -10.00
N GLY A 213 0.21 -11.94 -9.75
CA GLY A 213 1.49 -12.01 -10.47
C GLY A 213 2.45 -13.11 -9.99
N GLY A 214 2.09 -13.92 -8.99
CA GLY A 214 2.98 -14.95 -8.44
C GLY A 214 4.26 -14.38 -7.82
N LEU A 215 4.20 -13.19 -7.23
CA LEU A 215 5.36 -12.45 -6.71
C LEU A 215 5.59 -12.63 -5.20
N TYR A 216 4.67 -13.28 -4.49
CA TYR A 216 4.90 -13.73 -3.12
C TYR A 216 5.76 -15.00 -3.10
N SER A 217 6.76 -15.02 -2.22
CA SER A 217 7.75 -16.10 -2.10
C SER A 217 7.21 -17.43 -1.55
N TYR A 218 5.98 -17.43 -1.02
CA TYR A 218 5.36 -18.57 -0.36
C TYR A 218 3.85 -18.59 -0.63
N TYR A 219 3.47 -18.62 -1.90
CA TYR A 219 2.07 -18.75 -2.29
C TYR A 219 1.67 -20.24 -2.34
N ASP A 220 0.82 -20.64 -1.42
CA ASP A 220 0.13 -21.94 -1.35
C ASP A 220 -1.36 -21.64 -1.13
N ASP A 221 -2.23 -22.24 -1.95
CA ASP A 221 -3.68 -22.04 -1.92
C ASP A 221 -4.33 -22.49 -0.60
N SER A 222 -3.61 -23.26 0.24
CA SER A 222 -4.02 -23.55 1.61
C SER A 222 -4.11 -22.30 2.50
N ILE A 223 -3.20 -21.33 2.34
CA ILE A 223 -2.88 -20.32 3.37
C ILE A 223 -4.01 -19.29 3.57
N SER A 224 -4.84 -19.03 2.55
CA SER A 224 -6.02 -18.17 2.71
C SER A 224 -7.26 -18.91 3.25
N ASN A 225 -7.16 -20.22 3.50
CA ASN A 225 -8.26 -21.08 3.95
C ASN A 225 -8.00 -21.72 5.33
N GLU A 226 -6.75 -21.74 5.81
CA GLU A 226 -6.41 -22.15 7.17
C GLU A 226 -7.10 -21.25 8.21
N LYS A 227 -8.09 -21.81 8.93
CA LYS A 227 -8.73 -21.14 10.07
C LYS A 227 -7.86 -21.27 11.32
N TYR A 228 -6.81 -20.46 11.42
CA TYR A 228 -5.81 -20.44 12.49
C TYR A 228 -6.37 -20.64 13.91
N PHE A 229 -7.55 -20.08 14.21
CA PHE A 229 -8.19 -20.10 15.53
C PHE A 229 -9.52 -20.88 15.57
N ALA A 230 -9.70 -21.88 14.70
CA ALA A 230 -10.96 -22.64 14.56
C ALA A 230 -11.47 -23.35 15.83
N GLY A 231 -10.59 -23.62 16.80
CA GLY A 231 -10.92 -24.28 18.06
C GLY A 231 -10.45 -23.53 19.31
N ILE A 232 -10.08 -22.25 19.17
CA ILE A 232 -9.63 -21.40 20.30
C ILE A 232 -10.81 -20.56 20.78
N SER A 233 -11.09 -20.56 22.08
CA SER A 233 -12.21 -19.81 22.66
C SER A 233 -12.08 -18.31 22.43
N GLU A 234 -13.20 -17.59 22.38
CA GLU A 234 -13.18 -16.13 22.20
C GLU A 234 -12.51 -15.44 23.40
N ASP A 235 -12.58 -16.04 24.59
CA ASP A 235 -11.97 -15.57 25.84
C ASP A 235 -10.43 -15.60 25.84
N ALA A 236 -9.83 -16.37 24.92
CA ALA A 236 -8.37 -16.44 24.76
C ALA A 236 -7.82 -15.31 23.87
N LEU A 237 -8.69 -14.49 23.26
CA LEU A 237 -8.31 -13.35 22.44
C LEU A 237 -8.47 -12.06 23.25
N VAL A 238 -7.38 -11.30 23.42
CA VAL A 238 -7.32 -10.13 24.31
C VAL A 238 -7.47 -8.84 23.51
N TYR A 239 -8.70 -8.30 23.42
CA TYR A 239 -9.06 -7.15 22.58
C TYR A 239 -10.21 -6.32 23.17
N SER A 240 -10.37 -5.06 22.73
CA SER A 240 -11.51 -4.22 23.11
C SER A 240 -12.73 -4.45 22.21
N ASP A 241 -13.94 -4.40 22.79
CA ASP A 241 -15.21 -4.66 22.07
C ASP A 241 -15.38 -3.67 20.89
N PRO A 242 -15.35 -4.14 19.61
CA PRO A 242 -15.41 -3.27 18.43
C PRO A 242 -16.70 -2.44 18.31
N ARG A 243 -17.71 -2.70 19.15
CA ARG A 243 -18.96 -1.93 19.21
C ARG A 243 -18.91 -0.77 20.20
N LYS A 244 -18.02 -0.82 21.19
CA LYS A 244 -17.83 0.21 22.23
C LYS A 244 -16.62 1.08 21.95
N ASP A 245 -15.57 0.45 21.41
CA ASP A 245 -14.26 1.04 21.12
C ASP A 245 -13.84 0.58 19.71
N PRO A 246 -14.43 1.16 18.64
CA PRO A 246 -14.15 0.76 17.26
C PRO A 246 -12.71 1.11 16.87
N ALA A 247 -12.05 0.24 16.11
CA ALA A 247 -10.69 0.46 15.65
C ALA A 247 -10.56 1.68 14.70
N GLU A 248 -9.63 2.58 15.05
CA GLU A 248 -9.29 3.79 14.30
C GLU A 248 -8.01 3.58 13.47
N VAL A 249 -7.63 4.55 12.63
CA VAL A 249 -6.40 4.44 11.83
C VAL A 249 -5.17 4.54 12.75
N ARG A 250 -4.15 3.73 12.47
CA ARG A 250 -2.94 3.48 13.31
C ARG A 250 -3.15 2.46 14.44
N ASP A 251 -4.37 2.06 14.79
CA ASP A 251 -4.58 1.03 15.82
C ASP A 251 -4.05 -0.33 15.38
N LEU A 252 -3.35 -1.02 16.30
CA LEU A 252 -3.05 -2.44 16.18
C LEU A 252 -4.29 -3.24 16.60
N VAL A 253 -4.66 -4.20 15.76
CA VAL A 253 -5.94 -4.92 15.84
C VAL A 253 -5.76 -6.42 15.73
N ILE A 254 -6.75 -7.14 16.25
CA ILE A 254 -6.98 -8.55 15.96
C ILE A 254 -8.33 -8.71 15.25
N LEU A 255 -8.37 -9.55 14.23
CA LEU A 255 -9.61 -9.87 13.54
C LEU A 255 -10.44 -10.83 14.40
N THR A 256 -11.54 -10.35 14.95
CA THR A 256 -12.42 -11.10 15.85
C THR A 256 -13.30 -12.12 15.11
N LYS A 257 -13.51 -11.92 13.79
CA LYS A 257 -14.49 -12.64 12.95
C LYS A 257 -13.98 -12.81 11.51
N GLY A 258 -14.68 -13.65 10.75
CA GLY A 258 -14.34 -13.95 9.35
C GLY A 258 -13.40 -15.16 9.20
N PRO A 259 -12.93 -15.45 7.98
CA PRO A 259 -11.96 -16.54 7.73
C PRO A 259 -10.60 -16.25 8.39
N ASP A 260 -10.20 -14.97 8.40
CA ASP A 260 -8.96 -14.46 8.98
C ASP A 260 -9.03 -14.25 10.51
N LYS A 261 -10.01 -14.85 11.21
CA LYS A 261 -10.16 -14.70 12.67
C LYS A 261 -8.88 -15.07 13.42
N GLY A 262 -8.46 -14.18 14.32
CA GLY A 262 -7.28 -14.27 15.16
C GLY A 262 -5.97 -13.80 14.51
N LYS A 263 -5.97 -13.47 13.20
CA LYS A 263 -4.83 -12.76 12.60
C LYS A 263 -4.76 -11.33 13.15
N THR A 264 -3.54 -10.86 13.40
CA THR A 264 -3.23 -9.49 13.85
C THR A 264 -2.75 -8.61 12.70
N GLY A 265 -2.77 -7.29 12.90
CA GLY A 265 -2.30 -6.30 11.95
C GLY A 265 -2.55 -4.86 12.42
N ILE A 266 -2.39 -3.91 11.50
CA ILE A 266 -2.66 -2.48 11.73
C ILE A 266 -3.78 -1.96 10.83
N VAL A 267 -4.64 -1.08 11.34
CA VAL A 267 -5.62 -0.36 10.52
C VAL A 267 -4.91 0.77 9.75
N ILE A 268 -4.93 0.70 8.42
CA ILE A 268 -4.32 1.71 7.54
C ILE A 268 -5.32 2.71 6.95
N ALA A 269 -6.62 2.42 7.01
CA ALA A 269 -7.70 3.37 6.71
C ALA A 269 -9.06 2.86 7.24
N VAL A 270 -10.01 3.79 7.42
CA VAL A 270 -11.44 3.51 7.55
C VAL A 270 -12.17 4.24 6.41
N TYR A 271 -13.08 3.56 5.70
CA TYR A 271 -13.75 4.17 4.55
C TYR A 271 -14.89 5.12 5.00
N PRO A 272 -14.90 6.40 4.56
CA PRO A 272 -15.91 7.39 4.94
C PRO A 272 -17.22 7.27 4.14
N ASP A 273 -17.36 6.25 3.27
CA ASP A 273 -18.48 6.04 2.36
C ASP A 273 -19.76 5.48 3.02
N GLY A 274 -19.75 5.34 4.35
CA GLY A 274 -20.85 4.74 5.12
C GLY A 274 -20.91 3.21 5.05
N SER A 275 -20.02 2.54 4.31
CA SER A 275 -19.97 1.07 4.22
C SER A 275 -19.54 0.40 5.53
N LYS A 276 -18.96 1.17 6.46
CA LYS A 276 -18.40 0.72 7.75
C LYS A 276 -17.32 -0.35 7.59
N ASN A 277 -16.55 -0.28 6.50
CA ASN A 277 -15.36 -1.10 6.29
C ASN A 277 -14.08 -0.34 6.66
N CYS A 278 -13.10 -1.05 7.21
CA CYS A 278 -11.73 -0.61 7.34
C CYS A 278 -10.79 -1.47 6.48
N VAL A 279 -9.58 -0.96 6.26
CA VAL A 279 -8.50 -1.67 5.59
C VAL A 279 -7.46 -2.02 6.64
N VAL A 280 -7.25 -3.32 6.85
CA VAL A 280 -6.25 -3.86 7.77
C VAL A 280 -5.08 -4.42 6.98
N LYS A 281 -3.88 -3.95 7.30
CA LYS A 281 -2.62 -4.52 6.82
C LYS A 281 -2.17 -5.55 7.86
N LEU A 282 -2.34 -6.83 7.51
CA LEU A 282 -2.01 -7.93 8.42
C LEU A 282 -0.51 -8.02 8.68
N ASP A 283 -0.11 -8.63 9.79
CA ASP A 283 1.29 -8.89 10.11
C ASP A 283 1.92 -9.90 9.14
N ARG A 284 3.26 -9.97 9.09
CA ARG A 284 3.94 -10.85 8.13
C ARG A 284 3.78 -12.32 8.50
N PHE A 285 3.22 -13.12 7.60
CA PHE A 285 3.13 -14.57 7.74
C PHE A 285 3.87 -15.26 6.58
N LYS A 286 4.83 -16.13 6.90
CA LYS A 286 5.70 -16.82 5.93
C LYS A 286 6.34 -15.87 4.87
N GLY A 287 6.63 -14.63 5.27
CA GLY A 287 7.17 -13.57 4.40
C GLY A 287 6.15 -12.81 3.54
N MET A 288 4.90 -13.30 3.46
CA MET A 288 3.79 -12.56 2.83
C MET A 288 3.25 -11.48 3.78
N ARG A 289 2.67 -10.41 3.21
CA ARG A 289 1.95 -9.39 3.97
C ARG A 289 0.72 -8.97 3.19
N GLU A 290 -0.46 -9.33 3.68
CA GLU A 290 -1.74 -9.18 2.98
C GLU A 290 -2.47 -7.90 3.39
N ILE A 291 -3.30 -7.37 2.49
CA ILE A 291 -4.21 -6.26 2.77
C ILE A 291 -5.64 -6.77 2.71
N ARG A 292 -6.35 -6.76 3.85
CA ARG A 292 -7.74 -7.23 3.94
C ARG A 292 -8.67 -6.03 4.15
N VAL A 293 -9.77 -5.99 3.40
CA VAL A 293 -10.90 -5.07 3.66
C VAL A 293 -11.92 -5.84 4.47
N VAL A 294 -12.28 -5.33 5.64
CA VAL A 294 -13.20 -5.99 6.58
C VAL A 294 -14.17 -4.95 7.18
N PRO A 295 -15.36 -5.37 7.67
CA PRO A 295 -16.18 -4.50 8.50
C PRO A 295 -15.43 -4.05 9.75
N VAL A 296 -15.54 -2.77 10.13
CA VAL A 296 -14.92 -2.21 11.35
C VAL A 296 -15.29 -3.05 12.59
N ALA A 297 -16.54 -3.53 12.65
CA ALA A 297 -17.04 -4.39 13.72
C ALA A 297 -16.42 -5.81 13.77
N TRP A 298 -15.43 -6.12 12.92
CA TRP A 298 -14.58 -7.31 13.00
C TRP A 298 -13.19 -7.00 13.57
N ALA A 299 -12.69 -5.77 13.46
CA ALA A 299 -11.38 -5.36 13.96
C ALA A 299 -11.51 -4.84 15.41
N GLY A 300 -11.07 -5.63 16.39
CA GLY A 300 -10.95 -5.19 17.78
C GLY A 300 -9.54 -4.69 18.07
N LYS A 301 -9.41 -3.57 18.79
CA LYS A 301 -8.08 -3.05 19.17
C LYS A 301 -7.41 -4.08 20.09
N ARG A 302 -6.16 -4.42 19.81
CA ARG A 302 -5.38 -5.35 20.64
C ARG A 302 -5.14 -4.72 22.01
N LEU A 303 -5.30 -5.50 23.08
CA LEU A 303 -5.00 -5.08 24.44
C LEU A 303 -3.77 -5.82 24.98
N GLY A 304 -3.09 -5.22 25.96
CA GLY A 304 -1.82 -5.74 26.51
C GLY A 304 -0.60 -5.31 25.70
N GLU A 305 0.56 -5.91 26.02
CA GLU A 305 1.85 -5.57 25.41
C GLU A 305 1.91 -5.91 23.92
N GLN A 306 2.54 -5.01 23.16
CA GLN A 306 2.47 -4.94 21.70
C GLN A 306 3.83 -4.59 21.12
N ASP A 307 4.45 -5.54 20.43
CA ASP A 307 5.51 -5.24 19.47
C ASP A 307 4.96 -4.25 18.42
N PRO A 308 5.68 -3.18 18.09
CA PRO A 308 5.27 -2.28 17.03
C PRO A 308 5.42 -2.98 15.66
N ASP A 309 4.53 -2.64 14.72
CA ASP A 309 4.58 -3.08 13.32
C ASP A 309 6.01 -2.95 12.73
N ASP A 310 6.46 -3.97 11.99
CA ASP A 310 7.69 -3.98 11.16
C ASP A 310 8.01 -2.63 10.50
N VAL A 311 6.98 -1.92 10.01
CA VAL A 311 7.05 -0.61 9.36
C VAL A 311 7.72 0.45 10.25
N PHE A 312 7.49 0.39 11.56
CA PHE A 312 8.12 1.28 12.55
C PHE A 312 9.52 0.80 12.97
N LEU A 313 9.82 -0.49 12.81
CA LEU A 313 11.14 -1.09 13.08
C LEU A 313 12.17 -0.84 11.96
N ILE A 314 11.75 -0.31 10.80
CA ILE A 314 12.64 0.02 9.67
C ILE A 314 13.73 1.01 10.13
N PRO A 315 15.03 0.63 10.10
CA PRO A 315 16.11 1.49 10.58
C PRO A 315 16.16 2.83 9.83
N ARG A 316 16.17 3.92 10.60
CA ARG A 316 16.45 5.25 10.05
C ARG A 316 17.91 5.28 9.62
N LYS A 317 18.17 5.75 8.39
CA LYS A 317 19.51 6.24 8.05
C LYS A 317 19.73 7.51 8.88
N SER A 318 20.83 7.55 9.63
CA SER A 318 21.36 8.82 10.14
C SER A 318 21.76 9.69 8.95
N GLU A 319 21.26 10.92 8.90
CA GLU A 319 21.69 11.95 7.95
C GLU A 319 23.06 12.53 8.34
#